data_AF-A0A1U7GEA2-F1
#
_entry.id   AF-A0A1U7GEA2-F1
#
_cell.length_a   1.000
_cell.length_b   1.000
_cell.length_c   1.000
_cell.angle_alpha   90.00
_cell.angle_beta   90.00
_cell.angle_gamma   90.00
#
_symmetry.space_group_name_H-M   'P 1'
#
loop_
_entity.id
_entity.type
_entity.pdbx_description
1 polymer ?
#
loop_
_entity_poly.entity_id
_entity_poly.type
_entity_poly.pdbx_seq_one_letter_code
_entity_poly.pdbx_strand_id
1 'polypeptide(L)'
;MRASAFFASSLAALFAVGCGGEEGPPREPISGVVTLDGRPLEKGLITFTPEAGGDLVVSGLVVDGAFSLPRAEGPGLGPHRVDVWSKKATGKTLKDRNDPDNPVEETVEQIPPRYNTRSELKADVVQGGENRFTYDLTGGKDKDAAVKKVASRRP
;
A
#
# COMPACT_ATOMS: atom_id res chain seq x y z
N MET A 1 -18.89 7.49 -78.46
CA MET A 1 -19.89 8.07 -77.53
C MET A 1 -20.51 6.96 -76.69
N ARG A 2 -20.01 6.74 -75.46
CA ARG A 2 -20.76 6.16 -74.34
C ARG A 2 -20.29 6.87 -73.07
N ALA A 3 -21.28 7.19 -72.25
CA ALA A 3 -21.31 8.27 -71.27
C ALA A 3 -20.54 7.99 -69.97
N SER A 4 -20.15 9.09 -69.35
CA SER A 4 -19.54 9.22 -68.02
C SER A 4 -20.41 8.72 -66.87
N ALA A 5 -19.79 8.31 -65.76
CA ALA A 5 -20.29 8.59 -64.41
C ALA A 5 -19.14 8.48 -63.37
N PHE A 6 -18.70 9.62 -62.85
CA PHE A 6 -18.00 9.73 -61.57
C PHE A 6 -19.05 9.92 -60.48
N PHE A 7 -19.06 9.08 -59.43
CA PHE A 7 -19.67 9.32 -58.11
C PHE A 7 -19.14 8.20 -57.18
N ALA A 8 -18.10 8.41 -56.38
CA ALA A 8 -18.10 9.03 -55.05
C ALA A 8 -18.98 8.29 -54.01
N SER A 9 -18.41 8.08 -52.80
CA SER A 9 -19.09 7.69 -51.55
C SER A 9 -19.30 6.16 -51.36
N SER A 10 -19.06 5.49 -50.23
CA SER A 10 -18.52 5.80 -48.90
C SER A 10 -18.55 4.49 -48.08
N LEU A 11 -17.78 4.46 -46.98
CA LEU A 11 -18.13 3.77 -45.72
C LEU A 11 -18.08 2.24 -45.62
N ALA A 12 -17.01 1.73 -45.00
CA ALA A 12 -17.12 0.88 -43.80
C ALA A 12 -15.73 0.67 -43.16
N ALA A 13 -15.12 1.76 -42.69
CA ALA A 13 -14.08 1.64 -41.66
C ALA A 13 -14.80 1.29 -40.35
N LEU A 14 -14.80 0.01 -39.97
CA LEU A 14 -15.08 -0.39 -38.60
C LEU A 14 -13.93 0.14 -37.74
N PHE A 15 -14.06 1.40 -37.31
CA PHE A 15 -13.32 1.90 -36.16
C PHE A 15 -13.76 1.05 -34.97
N ALA A 16 -12.82 0.27 -34.45
CA ALA A 16 -12.90 -0.31 -33.13
C ALA A 16 -13.06 0.84 -32.13
N VAL A 17 -14.30 1.13 -31.75
CA VAL A 17 -14.60 2.02 -30.63
C VAL A 17 -14.30 1.19 -29.38
N GLY A 18 -13.02 1.12 -29.02
CA GLY A 18 -12.57 0.74 -27.69
C GLY A 18 -13.07 1.80 -26.73
N CYS A 19 -14.28 1.58 -26.22
CA CYS A 19 -14.95 2.46 -25.29
C CYS A 19 -14.24 2.39 -23.94
N GLY A 20 -13.61 3.49 -23.54
CA GLY A 20 -13.58 4.00 -22.17
C GLY A 20 -13.08 3.04 -21.09
N GLY A 21 -11.77 2.87 -20.98
CA GLY A 21 -11.18 2.78 -19.65
C GLY A 21 -10.99 4.22 -19.17
N GLU A 22 -11.78 4.67 -18.20
CA GLU A 22 -11.37 5.83 -17.41
C GLU A 22 -10.06 5.45 -16.74
N GLU A 23 -8.95 5.82 -17.37
CA GLU A 23 -7.63 5.76 -16.74
C GLU A 23 -7.71 6.69 -15.54
N GLY A 24 -7.91 6.09 -14.36
CA GLY A 24 -7.70 6.78 -13.10
C GLY A 24 -6.33 7.45 -13.07
N PRO A 25 -6.06 8.30 -12.07
CA PRO A 25 -4.79 9.03 -11.99
C PRO A 25 -3.59 8.10 -12.23
N PRO A 26 -2.58 8.55 -13.00
CA PRO A 26 -1.50 7.69 -13.50
C PRO A 26 -0.85 6.93 -12.35
N ARG A 27 -0.85 5.60 -12.46
CA ARG A 27 -0.32 4.66 -11.46
C ARG A 27 0.98 4.04 -11.97
N GLU A 28 1.87 3.68 -11.06
CA GLU A 28 3.11 2.98 -11.37
C GLU A 28 3.23 1.68 -10.57
N PRO A 29 3.80 0.60 -11.17
CA PRO A 29 4.13 -0.59 -10.41
C PRO A 29 5.23 -0.24 -9.40
N ILE A 30 5.14 -0.83 -8.21
CA ILE A 30 6.14 -0.64 -7.16
C ILE A 30 6.55 -2.01 -6.59
N SER A 31 7.79 -2.10 -6.13
CA SER A 31 8.27 -3.28 -5.44
C SER A 31 9.25 -2.89 -4.35
N GLY A 32 9.58 -3.81 -3.46
CA GLY A 32 10.56 -3.51 -2.46
C GLY A 32 10.72 -4.54 -1.38
N VAL A 33 11.55 -4.17 -0.42
CA VAL A 33 11.84 -4.99 0.74
C VAL A 33 11.70 -4.20 2.04
N VAL A 34 11.29 -4.90 3.09
CA VAL A 34 11.10 -4.39 4.44
C VAL A 34 11.79 -5.33 5.41
N THR A 35 12.69 -4.78 6.21
CA THR A 35 13.35 -5.50 7.31
C THR A 35 12.99 -4.89 8.65
N LEU A 36 13.02 -5.69 9.72
CA LEU A 36 12.91 -5.24 11.10
C LEU A 36 14.08 -5.83 11.91
N ASP A 37 14.90 -4.94 12.48
CA ASP A 37 16.12 -5.30 13.21
C ASP A 37 17.05 -6.22 12.39
N GLY A 38 17.21 -5.89 11.10
CA GLY A 38 18.07 -6.62 10.17
C GLY A 38 17.51 -7.96 9.67
N ARG A 39 16.27 -8.31 10.03
CA ARG A 39 15.60 -9.54 9.55
C ARG A 39 14.44 -9.20 8.62
N PRO A 40 14.19 -10.00 7.56
CA PRO A 40 13.01 -9.84 6.72
C PRO A 40 11.72 -9.85 7.56
N LEU A 41 10.81 -8.91 7.27
CA LEU A 41 9.53 -8.86 7.97
C LEU A 41 8.64 -10.02 7.50
N GLU A 42 8.41 -11.03 8.35
CA GLU A 42 7.66 -12.25 8.01
C GLU A 42 6.29 -11.94 7.38
N LYS A 43 5.52 -11.06 8.01
CA LYS A 43 4.22 -10.61 7.51
C LYS A 43 3.94 -9.17 7.92
N GLY A 44 3.41 -8.38 6.99
CA GLY A 44 3.02 -7.01 7.28
C GLY A 44 2.07 -6.44 6.22
N LEU A 45 1.68 -5.19 6.45
CA LEU A 45 0.97 -4.35 5.51
C LEU A 45 1.80 -3.09 5.30
N ILE A 46 1.99 -2.70 4.04
CA ILE A 46 2.62 -1.44 3.68
C ILE A 46 1.59 -0.56 2.96
N THR A 47 1.45 0.69 3.39
CA THR A 47 0.47 1.63 2.89
C THR A 47 1.18 2.87 2.34
N PHE A 48 0.80 3.32 1.14
CA PHE A 48 1.33 4.52 0.50
C PHE A 48 0.22 5.57 0.44
N THR A 49 0.45 6.72 1.09
CA THR A 49 -0.48 7.85 1.15
C THR A 49 0.14 9.05 0.44
N PRO A 50 -0.48 9.62 -0.61
CA PRO A 50 0.04 10.79 -1.30
C PRO A 50 0.20 11.99 -0.36
N GLU A 51 1.35 12.67 -0.37
CA GLU A 51 1.58 13.84 0.48
C GLU A 51 0.88 15.10 -0.03
N ALA A 52 0.70 15.20 -1.35
CA ALA A 52 0.11 16.36 -2.02
C ALA A 52 -1.41 16.51 -1.78
N GLY A 53 -2.03 15.63 -0.98
CA GLY A 53 -3.47 15.61 -0.76
C GLY A 53 -4.20 14.99 -1.95
N GLY A 54 -4.28 13.67 -1.96
CA GLY A 54 -5.04 12.89 -2.94
C GLY A 54 -5.62 11.62 -2.30
N ASP A 55 -6.72 11.13 -2.85
CA ASP A 55 -7.49 10.02 -2.25
C ASP A 55 -6.95 8.63 -2.62
N LEU A 56 -5.94 8.55 -3.49
CA LEU A 56 -5.36 7.28 -3.93
C LEU A 56 -4.38 6.72 -2.88
N VAL A 57 -4.93 6.29 -1.74
CA VAL A 57 -4.20 5.50 -0.74
C VAL A 57 -4.20 4.05 -1.19
N VAL A 58 -3.02 3.45 -1.31
CA VAL A 58 -2.86 2.05 -1.71
C VAL A 58 -2.16 1.26 -0.63
N SER A 59 -2.50 -0.01 -0.49
CA SER A 59 -1.85 -0.90 0.48
C SER A 59 -1.48 -2.23 -0.16
N GLY A 60 -0.34 -2.78 0.23
CA GLY A 60 0.13 -4.10 -0.20
C GLY A 60 0.55 -4.96 0.97
N LEU A 61 0.51 -6.27 0.77
CA LEU A 61 1.04 -7.22 1.74
C LEU A 61 2.56 -7.29 1.64
N VAL A 62 3.20 -7.32 2.79
CA VAL A 62 4.61 -7.71 2.94
C VAL A 62 4.62 -9.17 3.37
N VAL A 63 5.34 -10.02 2.64
CA VAL A 63 5.52 -11.44 2.96
C VAL A 63 7.00 -11.77 2.81
N ASP A 64 7.60 -12.36 3.84
CA ASP A 64 9.03 -12.69 3.88
C ASP A 64 9.93 -11.50 3.52
N GLY A 65 9.54 -10.33 4.00
CA GLY A 65 10.20 -9.06 3.78
C GLY A 65 10.00 -8.45 2.39
N ALA A 66 9.26 -9.07 1.48
CA ALA A 66 9.04 -8.52 0.13
C ALA A 66 7.61 -8.01 -0.08
N PHE A 67 7.46 -6.96 -0.87
CA PHE A 67 6.17 -6.50 -1.40
C PHE A 67 6.27 -6.18 -2.88
N SER A 68 5.15 -6.32 -3.60
CA SER A 68 5.04 -5.97 -5.01
C SER A 68 3.59 -5.59 -5.32
N LEU A 69 3.38 -4.42 -5.90
CA LEU A 69 2.08 -3.99 -6.40
C LEU A 69 2.18 -3.80 -7.92
N PRO A 70 1.34 -4.49 -8.71
CA PRO A 70 1.29 -4.25 -10.15
C PRO A 70 0.75 -2.85 -10.43
N ARG A 71 0.97 -2.34 -11.65
CA ARG A 71 0.52 -1.00 -12.07
C ARG A 71 -0.95 -0.73 -11.78
N ALA A 72 -1.80 -1.75 -11.95
CA ALA A 72 -3.23 -1.67 -11.69
C ALA A 72 -3.60 -1.42 -10.22
N GLU A 73 -2.68 -1.65 -9.28
CA GLU A 73 -2.85 -1.49 -7.83
C GLU A 73 -1.83 -0.53 -7.21
N GLY A 74 -0.88 -0.05 -8.01
CA GLY A 74 0.21 0.79 -7.55
C GLY A 74 -0.21 2.22 -7.14
N PRO A 75 0.65 2.95 -6.43
CA PRO A 75 0.40 4.34 -6.07
C PRO A 75 0.41 5.26 -7.28
N GLY A 76 -0.09 6.48 -7.07
CA GLY A 76 0.06 7.57 -8.03
C GLY A 76 1.51 8.08 -8.09
N LEU A 77 1.77 9.05 -8.95
CA LEU A 77 3.08 9.70 -9.04
C LEU A 77 3.35 10.66 -7.87
N GLY A 78 4.64 10.85 -7.56
CA GLY A 78 5.13 11.86 -6.62
C GLY A 78 5.38 11.35 -5.19
N PRO A 79 5.52 12.26 -4.22
CA PRO A 79 5.87 11.92 -2.85
C PRO A 79 4.69 11.29 -2.09
N HIS A 80 4.99 10.18 -1.42
CA HIS A 80 4.08 9.43 -0.57
C HIS A 80 4.67 9.26 0.83
N ARG A 81 3.83 9.46 1.86
CA ARG A 81 4.11 8.93 3.19
C ARG A 81 3.84 7.42 3.18
N VAL A 82 4.75 6.66 3.78
CA VAL A 82 4.68 5.20 3.81
C VAL A 82 4.43 4.73 5.23
N ASP A 83 3.41 3.91 5.46
CA ASP A 83 3.09 3.37 6.78
C ASP A 83 3.25 1.85 6.75
N VAL A 84 4.00 1.27 7.69
CA VAL A 84 4.22 -0.18 7.79
C VAL A 84 3.61 -0.72 9.08
N TRP A 85 2.79 -1.76 8.96
CA TRP A 85 2.11 -2.40 10.07
C TRP A 85 2.48 -3.87 10.13
N SER A 86 2.73 -4.37 11.34
CA SER A 86 2.94 -5.81 11.53
C SER A 86 2.58 -6.22 12.94
N LYS A 87 1.83 -7.30 13.03
CA LYS A 87 1.39 -7.86 14.31
C LYS A 87 2.25 -9.06 14.65
N LYS A 88 2.73 -9.13 15.89
CA LYS A 88 3.43 -10.28 16.45
C LYS A 88 2.57 -10.95 17.52
N ALA A 89 2.49 -12.27 17.46
CA ALA A 89 1.94 -13.10 18.52
C ALA A 89 2.64 -12.84 19.87
N THR A 90 1.87 -12.69 20.94
CA THR A 90 2.41 -12.61 22.31
C THR A 90 2.55 -13.99 22.97
N GLY A 91 2.03 -15.04 22.33
CA GLY A 91 1.92 -16.39 22.88
C GLY A 91 0.80 -16.55 23.91
N LYS A 92 -0.02 -15.51 24.13
CA LYS A 92 -1.24 -15.58 24.94
C LYS A 92 -2.45 -15.74 24.04
N THR A 93 -3.51 -16.30 24.60
CA THR A 93 -4.82 -16.35 23.96
C THR A 93 -5.80 -15.42 24.67
N LEU A 94 -6.60 -14.71 23.89
CA LEU A 94 -7.73 -13.93 24.36
C LEU A 94 -9.00 -14.73 24.12
N LYS A 95 -9.90 -14.75 25.11
CA LYS A 95 -11.28 -15.19 24.86
C LYS A 95 -11.94 -14.17 23.95
N ASP A 96 -12.43 -14.61 22.80
CA ASP A 96 -13.27 -13.76 21.98
C ASP A 96 -14.58 -13.49 22.74
N ARG A 97 -14.95 -12.21 22.86
CA ARG A 97 -16.17 -11.81 23.56
C ARG A 97 -17.42 -12.27 22.81
N ASN A 98 -17.34 -12.40 21.49
CA ASN A 98 -18.42 -12.81 20.63
C ASN A 98 -18.45 -14.33 20.42
N ASP A 99 -17.33 -15.02 20.69
CA ASP A 99 -17.20 -16.48 20.55
C ASP A 99 -16.28 -17.07 21.65
N PRO A 100 -16.80 -17.27 22.87
CA PRO A 100 -15.99 -17.70 24.02
C PRO A 100 -15.34 -19.07 23.87
N ASP A 101 -15.87 -19.93 22.98
CA ASP A 101 -15.39 -21.29 22.73
C ASP A 101 -14.22 -21.31 21.73
N ASN A 102 -13.99 -20.22 21.00
CA ASN A 102 -12.90 -20.07 20.04
C ASN A 102 -11.92 -18.97 20.48
N PRO A 103 -10.95 -19.29 21.36
CA PRO A 103 -9.95 -18.31 21.79
C PRO A 103 -9.04 -17.91 20.62
N VAL A 104 -8.76 -16.62 20.50
CA VAL A 104 -7.89 -16.05 19.47
C VAL A 104 -6.51 -15.73 20.04
N GLU A 105 -5.48 -15.79 19.20
CA GLU A 105 -4.13 -15.41 19.63
C GLU A 105 -4.05 -13.89 19.86
N GLU A 106 -3.51 -13.51 21.03
CA GLU A 106 -3.19 -12.12 21.30
C GLU A 106 -2.01 -11.69 20.43
N THR A 107 -2.21 -10.60 19.68
CA THR A 107 -1.17 -10.01 18.86
C THR A 107 -0.96 -8.55 19.22
N VAL A 108 0.29 -8.10 19.12
CA VAL A 108 0.68 -6.71 19.38
C VAL A 108 1.40 -6.13 18.17
N GLU A 109 1.22 -4.83 17.95
CA GLU A 109 1.97 -4.11 16.92
C GLU A 109 3.47 -4.13 17.27
N GLN A 110 4.28 -4.61 16.32
CA GLN A 110 5.73 -4.70 16.49
C GLN A 110 6.48 -3.56 15.80
N ILE A 111 5.83 -2.83 14.89
CA ILE A 111 6.43 -1.70 14.19
C ILE A 111 6.31 -0.43 15.05
N PRO A 112 7.42 0.25 15.34
CA PRO A 112 7.40 1.51 16.08
C PRO A 112 6.54 2.61 15.46
N PRO A 113 5.97 3.51 16.27
CA PRO A 113 5.15 4.64 15.81
C PRO A 113 5.76 5.47 14.67
N ARG A 114 7.07 5.68 14.70
CA ARG A 114 7.83 6.42 13.67
C ARG A 114 7.83 5.79 12.27
N TYR A 115 7.26 4.59 12.12
CA TYR A 115 7.10 3.91 10.84
C TYR A 115 5.63 3.58 10.52
N ASN A 116 4.67 4.01 11.35
CA ASN A 116 3.23 3.86 11.09
C ASN A 116 2.43 5.13 11.43
N THR A 117 1.81 5.20 12.60
CA THR A 117 0.99 6.30 13.11
C THR A 117 1.67 7.67 13.05
N ARG A 118 3.00 7.72 13.10
CA ARG A 118 3.81 8.94 12.96
C ARG A 118 4.91 8.70 11.93
N SER A 119 4.57 8.07 10.81
CA SER A 119 5.59 7.58 9.91
C SER A 119 6.47 8.68 9.34
N GLU A 120 7.77 8.43 9.40
CA GLU A 120 8.83 9.20 8.77
C GLU A 120 9.25 8.59 7.42
N LEU A 121 8.73 7.40 7.07
CA LEU A 121 9.06 6.72 5.82
C LEU A 121 8.44 7.45 4.62
N LYS A 122 9.21 7.49 3.53
CA LYS A 122 8.85 8.17 2.28
C LYS A 122 9.09 7.27 1.08
N ALA A 123 8.26 7.45 0.06
CA ALA A 123 8.48 6.94 -1.28
C ALA A 123 8.26 8.07 -2.28
N ASP A 124 9.16 8.22 -3.25
CA ASP A 124 8.93 9.07 -4.41
C ASP A 124 8.71 8.17 -5.63
N VAL A 125 7.48 8.20 -6.14
CA VAL A 125 7.04 7.33 -7.23
C VAL A 125 7.18 8.09 -8.54
N VAL A 126 8.09 7.61 -9.40
CA VAL A 126 8.44 8.29 -10.63
C VAL A 126 7.88 7.56 -11.84
N GLN A 127 7.48 8.33 -12.84
CA GLN A 127 6.90 7.79 -14.06
C GLN A 127 7.93 6.94 -14.82
N GLY A 128 7.58 5.68 -15.11
CA GLY A 128 8.44 4.75 -15.85
C GLY A 128 9.76 4.35 -15.14
N GLY A 129 9.94 4.70 -13.87
CA GLY A 129 11.11 4.27 -13.10
C GLY A 129 10.98 2.86 -12.54
N GLU A 130 12.07 2.34 -11.96
CA GLU A 130 12.06 1.02 -11.31
C GLU A 130 11.13 0.97 -10.09
N ASN A 131 10.96 2.11 -9.40
CA ASN A 131 10.12 2.28 -8.22
C ASN A 131 10.29 1.14 -7.20
N ARG A 132 11.57 0.80 -6.94
CA ARG A 132 11.99 -0.20 -5.97
C ARG A 132 12.40 0.49 -4.68
N PHE A 133 11.74 0.17 -3.58
CA PHE A 133 11.99 0.79 -2.27
C PHE A 133 12.55 -0.21 -1.25
N THR A 134 13.43 0.25 -0.37
CA THR A 134 14.00 -0.56 0.72
C THR A 134 13.76 0.16 2.03
N TYR A 135 13.16 -0.55 3.00
CA TYR A 135 12.85 -0.01 4.32
C TYR A 135 13.50 -0.86 5.42
N ASP A 136 14.56 -0.33 6.02
CA ASP A 136 15.24 -0.96 7.14
C ASP A 136 14.73 -0.41 8.47
N LEU A 137 13.76 -1.11 9.05
CA LEU A 137 13.10 -0.70 10.27
C LEU A 137 13.89 -1.18 11.49
N THR A 138 13.88 -0.39 12.55
CA THR A 138 14.53 -0.72 13.81
C THR A 138 13.52 -0.67 14.95
N GLY A 139 13.47 -1.70 15.80
CA GLY A 139 12.55 -1.80 16.94
C GLY A 139 12.91 -0.92 18.14
N GLY A 140 14.02 -0.18 18.07
CA GLY A 140 14.62 0.54 19.19
C GLY A 140 13.67 1.50 19.94
N LYS A 141 13.44 1.18 21.22
CA LYS A 141 13.05 2.02 22.38
C LYS A 141 11.80 2.91 22.33
N ASP A 142 10.92 2.82 21.33
CA ASP A 142 9.64 3.58 21.40
C ASP A 142 8.55 2.88 22.25
N LYS A 143 8.79 1.65 22.70
CA LYS A 143 7.85 0.91 23.56
C LYS A 143 7.62 1.58 24.93
N ASP A 144 8.57 2.37 25.42
CA ASP A 144 8.49 3.01 26.75
C ASP A 144 7.67 4.32 26.75
N ALA A 145 7.40 4.92 25.58
CA ALA A 145 6.67 6.18 25.49
C ALA A 145 5.13 6.00 25.52
N ALA A 146 4.61 4.86 25.07
CA ALA A 146 3.16 4.63 24.97
C ALA A 146 2.53 4.14 26.28
N VAL A 147 3.26 3.38 27.10
CA VAL A 147 2.68 2.75 28.32
C VAL A 147 2.46 3.75 29.46
N LYS A 148 3.13 4.90 29.47
CA LYS A 148 2.99 5.89 30.56
C LYS A 148 1.68 6.71 30.54
N LYS A 149 0.84 6.66 29.49
CA LYS A 149 -0.31 7.57 29.35
C LYS A 149 -1.68 7.03 29.82
N VAL A 150 -1.79 5.77 30.24
CA VAL A 150 -3.09 5.14 30.61
C VAL A 150 -3.31 4.96 32.12
N ALA A 151 -2.33 5.28 32.97
CA ALA A 151 -2.41 4.99 34.42
C ALA A 151 -2.87 6.14 35.34
N SER A 152 -3.34 7.29 34.83
CA SER A 152 -3.62 8.46 35.69
C SER A 152 -5.02 9.09 35.55
N ARG A 153 -6.05 8.33 35.20
CA ARG A 153 -7.45 8.81 35.29
C ARG A 153 -8.30 7.88 36.14
N ARG A 154 -8.27 8.11 37.45
CA ARG A 154 -9.40 7.85 38.36
C ARG A 154 -9.60 9.11 39.21
N PRO A 155 -10.79 9.72 39.25
CA PRO A 155 -11.23 10.43 40.44
C PRO A 155 -11.55 9.46 41.58
#